data_AF-A0A822XV50-F1
#
_entry.id   AF-A0A822XV50-F1
#
_cell.length_a   1.000
_cell.length_b   1.000
_cell.length_c   1.000
_cell.angle_alpha   90.00
_cell.angle_beta   90.00
_cell.angle_gamma   90.00
#
_symmetry.space_group_name_H-M   'P 1'
#
loop_
_entity.id
_entity.type
_entity.pdbx_description
1 polymer ?
#
loop_
_entity_poly.entity_id
_entity_poly.type
_entity_poly.pdbx_seq_one_letter_code
_entity_poly.pdbx_strand_id
1 'polypeptide(L)'
;MALAKAGIRASFIATPRNVLRLPKVPPNLAALVSFVELRLPIVEGLPLGAEAIIDVSMDEIQHLKAAYDLLRHQVKQFIANESPD
;
A
#
# COMPACT_ATOMS: atom_id res chain seq x y z
N MET A 1 13.99 1.04 -3.93
CA MET A 1 14.44 0.82 -5.33
C MET A 1 15.77 0.06 -5.47
N ALA A 2 16.56 -0.13 -4.41
CA ALA A 2 17.83 -0.86 -4.51
C ALA A 2 17.66 -2.29 -5.07
N LEU A 3 16.60 -3.01 -4.66
CA LEU A 3 16.26 -4.34 -5.19
C LEU A 3 16.07 -4.34 -6.71
N ALA A 4 15.25 -3.42 -7.24
CA ALA A 4 15.05 -3.27 -8.69
C ALA A 4 16.35 -2.89 -9.42
N LYS A 5 17.21 -2.05 -8.82
CA LYS A 5 18.54 -1.75 -9.38
C LYS A 5 19.46 -2.97 -9.41
N ALA A 6 19.25 -3.94 -8.53
CA ALA A 6 19.95 -5.22 -8.50
C ALA A 6 19.28 -6.30 -9.39
N GLY A 7 18.26 -5.94 -10.19
CA GLY A 7 17.57 -6.87 -11.08
C GLY A 7 16.42 -7.67 -10.43
N ILE A 8 16.10 -7.41 -9.16
CA ILE A 8 15.03 -8.11 -8.43
C ILE A 8 13.71 -7.39 -8.65
N ARG A 9 12.67 -8.14 -9.02
CA ARG A 9 11.30 -7.59 -9.13
C ARG A 9 10.76 -7.29 -7.73
N ALA A 10 10.26 -6.08 -7.53
CA ALA A 10 9.72 -5.63 -6.26
C ALA A 10 8.31 -5.04 -6.43
N SER A 11 7.36 -5.54 -5.65
CA SER A 11 6.01 -5.03 -5.58
C SER A 11 5.83 -4.17 -4.34
N PHE A 12 5.40 -2.92 -4.49
CA PHE A 12 5.04 -2.04 -3.37
C PHE A 12 3.54 -2.12 -3.14
N ILE A 13 3.15 -2.67 -1.99
CA ILE A 13 1.77 -2.78 -1.58
C ILE A 13 1.41 -1.55 -0.75
N ALA A 14 0.43 -0.76 -1.20
CA ALA A 14 -0.04 0.41 -0.46
C ALA A 14 -1.52 0.68 -0.80
N THR A 15 -2.15 1.57 -0.04
CA THR A 15 -3.49 2.06 -0.36
C THR A 15 -3.45 3.13 -1.46
N PRO A 16 -4.53 3.37 -2.24
CA PRO A 16 -4.51 4.23 -3.42
C PRO A 16 -3.93 5.64 -3.17
N ARG A 17 -4.33 6.30 -2.08
CA ARG A 17 -3.85 7.64 -1.73
C ARG A 17 -2.38 7.63 -1.31
N ASN A 18 -1.88 6.54 -0.75
CA ASN A 18 -0.45 6.38 -0.48
C ASN A 18 0.34 6.10 -1.76
N VAL A 19 -0.20 5.35 -2.73
CA VAL A 19 0.44 5.18 -4.05
C VAL A 19 0.64 6.52 -4.75
N LEU A 20 -0.35 7.43 -4.67
CA LEU A 20 -0.22 8.80 -5.22
C LEU A 20 0.90 9.63 -4.57
N ARG A 21 1.31 9.28 -3.35
CA ARG A 21 2.41 9.95 -2.61
C ARG A 21 3.77 9.33 -2.90
N LEU A 22 3.81 8.15 -3.52
CA LEU A 22 5.07 7.49 -3.85
C LEU A 22 5.81 8.23 -4.96
N PRO A 23 7.15 8.24 -4.94
CA PRO A 23 7.93 8.79 -6.03
C PRO A 23 7.67 8.00 -7.32
N LYS A 24 7.70 8.70 -8.45
CA LYS A 24 7.56 8.08 -9.77
C LYS A 24 8.71 7.09 -10.01
N VAL A 25 8.37 5.98 -10.66
CA VAL A 25 9.34 4.96 -11.03
C VAL A 25 10.18 5.44 -12.22
N PRO A 26 11.52 5.42 -12.13
CA PRO A 26 12.39 5.68 -13.26
C PRO A 26 12.09 4.70 -14.42
N PRO A 27 12.02 5.14 -15.69
CA PRO A 27 11.65 4.29 -16.81
C PRO A 27 12.51 3.03 -16.94
N ASN A 28 13.81 3.13 -16.62
CA ASN A 28 14.75 2.01 -16.66
C ASN A 28 14.47 0.92 -15.60
N LEU A 29 13.61 1.18 -14.61
CA LEU A 29 13.23 0.24 -13.56
C LEU A 29 11.74 -0.16 -13.64
N ALA A 30 10.99 0.38 -14.61
CA ALA A 30 9.54 0.19 -14.71
C ALA A 30 9.12 -1.27 -14.86
N ALA A 31 9.94 -2.11 -15.51
CA ALA A 31 9.68 -3.54 -15.66
C ALA A 31 9.90 -4.36 -14.37
N LEU A 32 10.59 -3.79 -13.38
CA LEU A 32 10.99 -4.45 -12.14
C LEU A 32 10.26 -3.90 -10.90
N VAL A 33 9.44 -2.86 -11.06
CA VAL A 33 8.71 -2.24 -9.96
C VAL A 33 7.22 -2.20 -10.30
N SER A 34 6.40 -2.78 -9.43
CA SER A 34 4.95 -2.67 -9.51
C SER A 34 4.40 -1.98 -8.26
N PHE A 35 3.35 -1.20 -8.43
CA PHE A 35 2.57 -0.63 -7.34
C PHE A 35 1.23 -1.38 -7.27
N VAL A 36 0.92 -1.89 -6.09
CA VAL A 36 -0.24 -2.74 -5.84
C VAL A 36 -1.14 -1.99 -4.88
N GLU A 37 -2.28 -1.55 -5.40
CA GLU A 37 -3.26 -0.78 -4.65
C GLU A 37 -4.21 -1.70 -3.88
N LEU A 38 -4.21 -1.60 -2.56
CA LEU A 38 -5.17 -2.26 -1.69
C LEU A 38 -6.26 -1.29 -1.27
N ARG A 39 -7.52 -1.63 -1.55
CA ARG A 39 -8.64 -0.76 -1.19
C ARG A 39 -8.84 -0.77 0.32
N LEU A 40 -8.63 0.38 0.96
CA LEU A 40 -8.91 0.53 2.38
C LEU A 40 -10.43 0.51 2.59
N PRO A 41 -10.96 -0.37 3.45
CA PRO A 41 -12.39 -0.38 3.74
C PRO A 41 -12.78 0.90 4.49
N ILE A 42 -14.02 1.33 4.27
CA ILE A 42 -14.61 2.45 5.02
C ILE A 42 -14.92 1.94 6.42
N VAL A 43 -14.43 2.64 7.44
CA VAL A 43 -14.61 2.32 8.85
C VAL A 43 -15.16 3.55 9.57
N GLU A 44 -16.11 3.34 10.48
CA GLU A 44 -16.62 4.44 11.32
C GLU A 44 -15.50 5.07 12.17
N GLY A 45 -15.57 6.38 12.37
CA GLY A 45 -14.53 7.12 13.09
C GLY A 45 -13.29 7.46 12.28
N LEU A 46 -13.28 7.17 10.96
CA LEU A 46 -12.23 7.57 10.04
C LEU A 46 -12.75 8.56 8.98
N PRO A 47 -12.06 9.69 8.73
CA PRO A 47 -12.43 10.59 7.64
C PRO A 47 -12.38 9.91 6.27
N LEU A 48 -13.28 10.33 5.36
CA LEU A 48 -13.34 9.74 4.03
C LEU A 48 -12.02 9.94 3.27
N GLY A 49 -11.42 8.82 2.85
CA GLY A 49 -10.16 8.81 2.12
C GLY A 49 -8.94 9.13 2.97
N ALA A 50 -9.04 9.07 4.30
CA ALA A 50 -7.87 9.08 5.16
C ALA A 50 -7.18 7.71 5.11
N GLU A 51 -5.96 7.68 4.59
CA GLU A 51 -5.22 6.43 4.39
C GLU A 51 -3.81 6.46 4.98
N ALA A 52 -3.39 7.57 5.59
CA ALA A 52 -2.13 7.69 6.29
C ALA A 52 -2.30 8.44 7.62
N ILE A 53 -1.31 8.28 8.49
CA ILE A 53 -1.25 8.97 9.79
C ILE A 53 -1.33 10.50 9.62
N ILE A 54 -0.78 11.03 8.51
CA ILE A 54 -0.86 12.47 8.21
C ILE A 54 -2.26 12.96 7.81
N ASP A 55 -3.19 12.05 7.52
CA ASP A 55 -4.58 12.38 7.14
C ASP A 55 -5.52 12.44 8.35
N VAL A 56 -5.04 12.11 9.56
CA VAL A 56 -5.87 11.90 10.74
C VAL A 56 -5.29 12.58 11.98
N SER A 57 -6.15 12.86 12.95
CA SER A 57 -5.78 13.28 14.30
C SER A 57 -5.30 12.10 15.16
N MET A 58 -4.68 12.40 16.31
CA MET A 58 -4.17 11.36 17.24
C MET A 58 -5.26 10.38 17.69
N ASP A 59 -6.48 10.86 17.90
CA ASP A 59 -7.61 10.04 18.38
C ASP A 59 -8.14 9.09 17.28
N GLU A 60 -7.92 9.43 16.01
CA GLU A 60 -8.36 8.67 14.84
C GLU A 60 -7.34 7.59 14.41
N ILE A 61 -6.12 7.60 14.95
CA ILE A 61 -5.06 6.63 14.62
C ILE A 61 -5.50 5.18 14.90
N GLN A 62 -6.29 4.94 15.96
CA GLN A 62 -6.78 3.60 16.27
C GLN A 62 -7.77 3.10 15.21
N HIS A 63 -8.64 3.98 14.70
CA HIS A 63 -9.56 3.65 13.60
C HIS A 63 -8.80 3.37 12.30
N LEU A 64 -7.76 4.15 12.01
CA LEU A 64 -6.88 3.91 10.87
C LEU A 64 -6.19 2.54 10.98
N LYS A 65 -5.66 2.19 12.16
CA LYS A 65 -5.04 0.88 12.40
C LYS A 65 -6.02 -0.27 12.18
N ALA A 66 -7.23 -0.16 12.74
CA ALA A 66 -8.28 -1.16 12.55
C ALA A 66 -8.66 -1.33 11.07
N ALA A 67 -8.76 -0.23 10.31
CA ALA A 67 -9.00 -0.28 8.87
C ALA A 67 -7.87 -1.01 8.12
N TYR A 68 -6.61 -0.79 8.52
CA TYR A 68 -5.45 -1.47 7.95
C TYR A 68 -5.40 -2.97 8.30
N ASP A 69 -5.84 -3.38 9.49
CA ASP A 69 -5.91 -4.80 9.87
C ASP A 69 -6.86 -5.59 8.95
N LEU A 70 -7.91 -4.95 8.43
CA LEU A 70 -8.84 -5.54 7.46
C LEU A 70 -8.23 -5.78 6.08
N LEU A 71 -7.08 -5.15 5.75
CA LEU A 71 -6.35 -5.41 4.50
C LEU A 71 -5.74 -6.81 4.45
N ARG A 72 -5.65 -7.51 5.59
CA ARG A 72 -5.05 -8.85 5.70
C ARG A 72 -5.56 -9.83 4.65
N HIS A 73 -6.85 -9.81 4.31
CA HIS A 73 -7.40 -10.69 3.29
C HIS A 73 -6.83 -10.38 1.89
N GLN A 74 -6.81 -9.10 1.52
CA GLN A 74 -6.29 -8.66 0.22
C GLN A 74 -4.78 -8.95 0.10
N VAL A 75 -4.02 -8.74 1.18
CA VAL A 75 -2.59 -9.10 1.24
C VAL A 75 -2.39 -10.60 1.05
N LYS A 76 -3.16 -11.44 1.75
CA LYS A 76 -3.07 -12.91 1.60
C LYS A 76 -3.36 -13.35 0.17
N GLN A 77 -4.42 -12.81 -0.43
CA GLN A 77 -4.79 -13.12 -1.81
C GLN A 77 -3.70 -12.69 -2.80
N PHE A 78 -3.12 -11.51 -2.60
CA PHE A 78 -2.02 -11.03 -3.41
C PHE A 78 -0.78 -11.95 -3.32
N ILE A 79 -0.34 -12.30 -2.10
CA ILE A 79 0.81 -13.18 -1.90
C ILE A 79 0.58 -14.56 -2.52
N ALA A 80 -0.63 -15.12 -2.36
CA ALA A 80 -0.97 -16.41 -2.95
C ALA A 80 -0.94 -16.38 -4.49
N ASN A 81 -1.33 -15.26 -5.10
CA ASN A 81 -1.35 -15.12 -6.55
C ASN A 81 0.04 -14.86 -7.13
N GLU A 82 0.82 -13.96 -6.52
CA GLU A 82 2.15 -13.61 -7.01
C GLU A 82 3.21 -14.64 -6.66
N SER A 83 3.01 -15.42 -5.58
CA SER A 83 3.95 -16.41 -5.06
C SER A 83 5.40 -15.90 -5.05
N PRO A 84 5.69 -14.78 -4.36
CA PRO A 84 7.03 -14.18 -4.35
C PRO A 84 8.04 -15.11 -3.67
N ASP A 85 9.29 -15.05 -4.15
CA ASP A 85 10.45 -15.82 -3.65
C ASP A 85 10.90 -15.43 -2.23
#